data_AF-A0A924PQG8-F1
#
_entry.id   AF-A0A924PQG8-F1
#
_cell.length_a   1.000
_cell.length_b   1.000
_cell.length_c   1.000
_cell.angle_alpha   90.00
_cell.angle_beta   90.00
_cell.angle_gamma   90.00
#
_symmetry.space_group_name_H-M   'P 1'
#
loop_
_entity.id
_entity.type
_entity.pdbx_description
1 polymer ?
#
loop_
_entity_poly.entity_id
_entity_poly.type
_entity_poly.pdbx_seq_one_letter_code
_entity_poly.pdbx_strand_id
1 'polypeptide(L)'
;EMVKWSDAVVGDYNHYFDLNAMLHGMAVGQPWRVSVLVDEAHNLVERARKMYTAELDQESLGAARRSAPAVVKKALDRLHKSWNATHQGQPDDYQVHAQVPEAFMFTLQQATNTVTEHLSEHPTLVDEALQNFYFEALHFTRLSESFGEHSLFDLTRHGKQSTLCIRNVVPASFLKQRFANAHSVTLFSATLRPQQFYGDLLGLPHNTAWIDVDSPFSHEQLTVQVAAHISTRYQHRQASLAPVVDVMARQYEQQPGNYLAFFSSFDYLDEVAKLWAARMPQITTWKQSRRMSEGDQAQFLARFTEEGQGMGFAVLGGSFAEGIDLAGQRLIGAFIATLGLPQVNPVNEQIRLRMADLFGDGYAYTYLYPGLQKVVQAAGRVIRTQTDRGVVHLMDDRFGRPEVRGLLPAWWRLG
;
A
#
# COMPACT_ATOMS: atom_id res chain seq x y z
N GLU A 1 29.04 -2.26 -10.40
CA GLU A 1 29.98 -3.00 -11.28
C GLU A 1 29.39 -4.25 -11.91
N MET A 2 28.90 -5.24 -11.15
CA MET A 2 28.36 -6.49 -11.74
C MET A 2 27.26 -6.29 -12.79
N VAL A 3 26.35 -5.32 -12.58
CA VAL A 3 25.25 -5.00 -13.52
C VAL A 3 25.73 -4.77 -14.95
N LYS A 4 26.95 -4.24 -15.16
CA LYS A 4 27.50 -3.99 -16.50
C LYS A 4 27.82 -5.27 -17.28
N TRP A 5 27.90 -6.40 -16.58
CA TRP A 5 28.26 -7.71 -17.10
C TRP A 5 27.10 -8.71 -17.01
N SER A 6 25.89 -8.24 -16.71
CA SER A 6 24.70 -9.06 -16.52
C SER A 6 23.71 -8.85 -17.66
N ASP A 7 23.23 -9.94 -18.25
CA ASP A 7 22.13 -9.91 -19.24
C ASP A 7 20.76 -9.75 -18.58
N ALA A 8 20.64 -10.18 -17.32
CA ALA A 8 19.41 -10.09 -16.52
C ALA A 8 19.73 -9.63 -15.10
N VAL A 9 18.90 -8.73 -14.58
CA VAL A 9 19.00 -8.22 -13.21
C VAL A 9 17.62 -8.29 -12.56
N VAL A 10 17.56 -8.88 -11.37
CA VAL A 10 16.34 -8.94 -10.55
C VAL A 10 16.56 -8.07 -9.32
N GLY A 11 15.62 -7.18 -9.02
CA GLY A 11 15.69 -6.28 -7.88
C GLY A 11 14.35 -5.63 -7.58
N ASP A 12 14.28 -4.97 -6.42
CA ASP A 12 13.10 -4.19 -6.01
C ASP A 12 12.80 -3.04 -6.99
N TYR A 13 11.53 -2.64 -7.08
CA TYR A 13 11.07 -1.53 -7.91
C TYR A 13 11.91 -0.26 -7.76
N ASN A 14 12.38 0.04 -6.54
CA ASN A 14 13.12 1.27 -6.25
C ASN A 14 14.41 1.38 -7.08
N HIS A 15 15.00 0.26 -7.51
CA HIS A 15 16.21 0.30 -8.33
C HIS A 15 16.00 0.82 -9.75
N TYR A 16 14.77 0.82 -10.26
CA TYR A 16 14.42 1.34 -11.59
C TYR A 16 13.42 2.51 -11.54
N PHE A 17 12.51 2.54 -10.56
CA PHE A 17 11.40 3.48 -10.50
C PHE A 17 11.58 4.64 -9.51
N ASP A 18 12.62 4.65 -8.66
CA ASP A 18 12.89 5.74 -7.72
C ASP A 18 13.62 6.92 -8.37
N LEU A 19 13.46 8.15 -7.88
CA LEU A 19 14.17 9.35 -8.37
C LEU A 19 15.68 9.15 -8.53
N ASN A 20 16.32 8.42 -7.60
CA ASN A 20 17.75 8.13 -7.61
C ASN A 20 18.05 6.69 -8.05
N ALA A 21 17.14 6.04 -8.77
CA ALA A 21 17.24 4.68 -9.25
C ALA A 21 18.51 4.43 -10.09
N MET A 22 19.45 3.67 -9.53
CA MET A 22 20.72 3.32 -10.17
C MET A 22 20.52 2.59 -11.51
N LEU A 23 19.60 1.60 -11.59
CA LEU A 23 19.43 0.83 -12.83
C LEU A 23 18.83 1.68 -13.95
N HIS A 24 17.91 2.60 -13.62
CA HIS A 24 17.40 3.54 -14.60
C HIS A 24 18.48 4.52 -15.07
N GLY A 25 19.28 5.06 -14.15
CA GLY A 25 20.42 5.91 -14.50
C GLY A 25 21.42 5.21 -15.43
N MET A 26 21.72 3.93 -15.17
CA MET A 26 22.57 3.12 -16.04
C MET A 26 21.91 2.82 -17.40
N ALA A 27 20.61 2.52 -17.42
CA ALA A 27 19.88 2.26 -18.66
C ALA A 27 19.86 3.47 -19.60
N VAL A 28 19.80 4.69 -19.05
CA VAL A 28 19.85 5.94 -19.83
C VAL A 28 21.28 6.34 -20.19
N GLY A 29 22.23 6.14 -19.28
CA GLY A 29 23.62 6.59 -19.45
C GLY A 29 24.51 5.64 -20.28
N GLN A 30 24.07 4.41 -20.52
CA GLN A 30 24.79 3.41 -21.31
C GLN A 30 24.03 3.13 -22.61
N PRO A 31 24.70 2.71 -23.70
CA PRO A 31 24.06 2.34 -24.96
C PRO A 31 23.39 0.95 -24.88
N TRP A 32 22.61 0.71 -23.83
CA TRP A 32 21.94 -0.55 -23.58
C TRP A 32 20.51 -0.54 -24.12
N ARG A 33 20.06 -1.71 -24.56
CA ARG A 33 18.67 -1.93 -24.97
C ARG A 33 17.96 -2.67 -23.85
N VAL A 34 17.37 -1.92 -22.91
CA VAL A 34 16.83 -2.47 -21.66
C VAL A 34 15.34 -2.75 -21.78
N SER A 35 14.94 -3.99 -21.57
CA SER A 35 13.53 -4.39 -21.41
C SER A 35 13.22 -4.53 -19.92
N VAL A 36 12.12 -3.93 -19.46
CA VAL A 36 11.71 -3.92 -18.05
C VAL A 36 10.52 -4.85 -17.86
N LEU A 37 10.65 -5.79 -16.94
CA LEU A 37 9.59 -6.71 -16.52
C LEU A 37 9.16 -6.33 -15.11
N VAL A 38 7.90 -5.96 -14.91
CA VAL A 38 7.34 -5.59 -13.61
C VAL A 38 6.37 -6.67 -13.19
N ASP A 39 6.85 -7.55 -12.31
CA ASP A 39 6.02 -8.52 -11.62
C ASP A 39 5.15 -7.85 -10.56
N GLU A 40 4.00 -8.43 -10.26
CA GLU A 40 2.99 -7.91 -9.35
C GLU A 40 2.70 -6.42 -9.53
N ALA A 41 2.59 -5.99 -10.79
CA ALA A 41 2.50 -4.58 -11.16
C ALA A 41 1.31 -3.83 -10.54
N HIS A 42 0.33 -4.53 -9.96
CA HIS A 42 -0.71 -3.93 -9.14
C HIS A 42 -0.15 -3.16 -7.92
N ASN A 43 1.05 -3.52 -7.44
CA ASN A 43 1.74 -2.85 -6.34
C ASN A 43 2.47 -1.59 -6.78
N LEU A 44 2.74 -1.43 -8.08
CA LEU A 44 3.58 -0.34 -8.59
C LEU A 44 2.99 1.04 -8.27
N VAL A 45 1.66 1.19 -8.24
CA VAL A 45 0.99 2.45 -7.88
C VAL A 45 1.38 2.88 -6.46
N GLU A 46 1.14 2.02 -5.47
CA GLU A 46 1.43 2.33 -4.07
C GLU A 46 2.93 2.46 -3.80
N ARG A 47 3.75 1.65 -4.46
CA ARG A 47 5.22 1.73 -4.37
C ARG A 47 5.72 3.04 -4.96
N ALA A 48 5.21 3.47 -6.10
CA ALA A 48 5.57 4.73 -6.72
C ALA A 48 5.09 5.93 -5.90
N ARG A 49 3.86 5.92 -5.37
CA ARG A 49 3.40 6.97 -4.44
C ARG A 49 4.36 7.16 -3.26
N LYS A 50 4.88 6.07 -2.69
CA LYS A 50 5.91 6.13 -1.63
C LYS A 50 7.23 6.71 -2.13
N MET A 51 7.75 6.26 -3.28
CA MET A 51 8.99 6.79 -3.88
C MET A 51 8.90 8.30 -4.18
N TYR A 52 7.72 8.78 -4.56
CA TYR A 52 7.46 10.18 -4.93
C TYR A 52 6.77 11.00 -3.85
N THR A 53 6.76 10.52 -2.61
CA THR A 53 6.33 11.28 -1.44
C THR A 53 7.56 11.72 -0.66
N ALA A 54 7.56 12.95 -0.15
CA ALA A 54 8.55 13.44 0.81
C ALA A 54 7.86 13.92 2.07
N GLU A 55 8.36 13.46 3.21
CA GLU A 55 7.92 13.91 4.53
C GLU A 55 9.11 14.56 5.24
N LEU A 56 8.86 15.69 5.88
CA LEU A 56 9.76 16.31 6.82
C LEU A 56 9.10 16.31 8.18
N ASP A 57 9.79 15.76 9.18
CA ASP A 57 9.32 15.76 10.56
C ASP A 57 10.06 16.78 11.44
N GLN A 58 9.30 17.53 12.23
CA GLN A 58 9.86 18.58 13.07
C GLN A 58 10.67 18.03 14.27
N GLU A 59 10.41 16.78 14.68
CA GLU A 59 11.25 16.04 15.63
C GLU A 59 12.61 15.70 15.01
N SER A 60 12.65 15.21 13.78
CA SER A 60 13.90 14.97 13.03
C SER A 60 14.75 16.24 12.92
N LEU A 61 14.12 17.37 12.55
CA LEU A 61 14.79 18.68 12.57
C LEU A 61 15.29 19.05 13.97
N GLY A 62 14.51 18.78 15.01
CA GLY A 62 14.91 19.00 16.40
C GLY A 62 16.13 18.19 16.82
N ALA A 63 16.21 16.93 16.39
CA ALA A 63 17.37 16.06 16.61
C ALA A 63 18.61 16.59 15.87
N ALA A 64 18.50 16.88 14.57
CA ALA A 64 19.58 17.44 13.77
C ALA A 64 20.12 18.76 14.35
N ARG A 65 19.25 19.63 14.88
CA ARG A 65 19.65 20.90 15.53
C ARG A 65 20.48 20.71 16.79
N ARG A 66 20.28 19.61 17.54
CA ARG A 66 20.99 19.35 18.80
C ARG A 66 22.42 18.88 18.54
N SER A 67 22.62 18.08 17.48
CA SER A 67 23.94 17.56 17.09
C SER A 67 24.71 18.46 16.14
N ALA A 68 24.04 19.39 15.44
CA ALA A 68 24.66 20.26 14.46
C ALA A 68 25.75 21.20 15.05
N PRO A 69 26.88 21.38 14.34
CA PRO A 69 27.86 22.42 14.63
C PRO A 69 27.27 23.83 14.54
N ALA A 70 27.93 24.81 15.16
CA ALA A 70 27.38 26.16 15.33
C ALA A 70 26.91 26.85 14.03
N VAL A 71 27.64 26.67 12.93
CA VAL A 71 27.30 27.24 11.61
C VAL A 71 26.02 26.62 11.06
N VAL A 72 25.96 25.28 11.02
CA VAL A 72 24.80 24.51 10.55
C VAL A 72 23.58 24.74 11.45
N LYS A 73 23.78 24.73 12.77
CA LYS A 73 22.73 24.97 13.76
C LYS A 73 22.03 26.30 13.54
N LYS A 74 22.78 27.37 13.22
CA LYS A 74 22.21 28.69 12.90
C LYS A 74 21.28 28.64 11.69
N ALA A 75 21.61 27.87 10.66
CA ALA A 75 20.76 27.70 9.49
C ALA A 75 19.51 26.88 9.81
N LEU A 76 19.68 25.76 10.54
CA LEU A 76 18.56 24.93 11.00
C LEU A 76 17.62 25.65 11.98
N ASP A 77 18.13 26.57 12.81
CA ASP A 77 17.31 27.41 13.69
C ASP A 77 16.41 28.37 12.88
N ARG A 78 16.90 28.93 11.77
CA ARG A 78 16.10 29.76 10.86
C ARG A 78 15.01 28.92 10.18
N LEU A 79 15.36 27.73 9.69
CA LEU A 79 14.40 26.78 9.12
C LEU A 79 13.31 26.42 10.15
N HIS A 80 13.71 26.09 11.38
CA HIS A 80 12.76 25.77 12.46
C HIS A 80 11.82 26.93 12.78
N LYS A 81 12.33 28.17 12.77
CA LYS A 81 11.49 29.37 12.94
C LYS A 81 10.47 29.52 11.81
N SER A 82 10.89 29.33 10.55
CA SER A 82 9.99 29.39 9.40
C SER A 82 8.92 28.30 9.45
N TRP A 83 9.31 27.08 9.84
CA TRP A 83 8.37 25.98 10.04
C TRP A 83 7.33 26.31 11.11
N ASN A 84 7.75 26.84 12.27
CA ASN A 84 6.84 27.23 13.34
C ASN A 84 5.81 28.27 12.89
N ALA A 85 6.18 29.19 11.98
CA ALA A 85 5.22 30.14 11.41
C ALA A 85 4.14 29.43 10.58
N THR A 86 4.52 28.42 9.77
CA THR A 86 3.57 27.58 9.04
C THR A 86 2.68 26.78 9.99
N HIS A 87 3.25 26.17 11.04
CA HIS A 87 2.52 25.40 12.05
C HIS A 87 1.47 26.25 12.79
N GLN A 88 1.82 27.47 13.20
CA GLN A 88 0.92 28.35 13.97
C GLN A 88 -0.20 28.94 13.11
N GLY A 89 -0.01 29.03 11.80
CA GLY A 89 -1.01 29.57 10.87
C GLY A 89 -2.16 28.60 10.57
N GLN A 90 -2.07 27.33 10.98
CA GLN A 90 -3.04 26.29 10.66
C GLN A 90 -4.10 26.09 11.77
N PRO A 91 -5.41 26.13 11.44
CA PRO A 91 -6.48 25.95 12.41
C PRO A 91 -6.71 24.49 12.82
N ASP A 92 -6.67 23.56 11.87
CA ASP A 92 -7.03 22.15 12.07
C ASP A 92 -5.81 21.25 12.30
N ASP A 93 -5.99 20.03 12.81
CA ASP A 93 -4.87 19.10 12.98
C ASP A 93 -4.30 18.57 11.66
N TYR A 94 -5.09 18.59 10.58
CA TYR A 94 -4.66 18.22 9.24
C TYR A 94 -5.20 19.22 8.22
N GLN A 95 -4.32 19.72 7.35
CA GLN A 95 -4.71 20.66 6.29
C GLN A 95 -3.89 20.43 5.03
N VAL A 96 -4.55 20.54 3.87
CA VAL A 96 -3.90 20.65 2.57
C VAL A 96 -3.79 22.12 2.20
N HIS A 97 -2.63 22.53 1.70
CA HIS A 97 -2.42 23.86 1.16
C HIS A 97 -2.19 23.79 -0.36
N ALA A 98 -2.55 24.87 -1.05
CA ALA A 98 -2.45 24.95 -2.50
C ALA A 98 -1.01 24.89 -3.03
N GLN A 99 -0.04 25.31 -2.21
CA GLN A 99 1.38 25.35 -2.57
C GLN A 99 2.25 25.18 -1.32
N VAL A 100 3.50 24.77 -1.53
CA VAL A 100 4.51 24.77 -0.48
C VAL A 100 4.88 26.22 -0.13
N PRO A 101 4.90 26.64 1.15
CA PRO A 101 5.21 28.02 1.52
C PRO A 101 6.61 28.44 1.05
N GLU A 102 6.67 29.52 0.26
CA GLU A 102 7.93 30.01 -0.32
C GLU A 102 8.97 30.36 0.74
N ALA A 103 8.55 30.99 1.84
CA ALA A 103 9.44 31.34 2.96
C ALA A 103 10.07 30.10 3.59
N PHE A 104 9.28 29.03 3.77
CA PHE A 104 9.78 27.75 4.27
C PHE A 104 10.80 27.16 3.29
N MET A 105 10.45 27.06 2.01
CA MET A 105 11.33 26.53 0.97
C MET A 105 12.65 27.28 0.86
N PHE A 106 12.61 28.61 0.92
CA PHE A 106 13.82 29.43 0.93
C PHE A 106 14.73 29.07 2.12
N THR A 107 14.18 28.96 3.32
CA THR A 107 15.00 28.58 4.50
C THR A 107 15.47 27.14 4.46
N LEU A 108 14.70 26.23 3.83
CA LEU A 108 15.09 24.83 3.65
C LEU A 108 16.30 24.72 2.71
N GLN A 109 16.26 25.41 1.57
CA GLN A 109 17.36 25.45 0.61
C GLN A 109 18.64 26.06 1.20
N GLN A 110 18.49 27.13 1.99
CA GLN A 110 19.63 27.73 2.70
C GLN A 110 20.24 26.75 3.71
N ALA A 111 19.40 26.03 4.46
CA ALA A 111 19.86 25.02 5.39
C ALA A 111 20.55 23.84 4.67
N THR A 112 19.98 23.31 3.60
CA THR A 112 20.59 22.22 2.82
C THR A 112 21.94 22.64 2.23
N ASN A 113 22.06 23.87 1.72
CA ASN A 113 23.33 24.37 1.19
C ASN A 113 24.40 24.47 2.29
N THR A 114 24.06 25.03 3.46
CA THR A 114 24.99 25.12 4.60
C THR A 114 25.43 23.73 5.09
N VAL A 115 24.51 22.76 5.14
CA VAL A 115 24.85 21.38 5.51
C VAL A 115 25.77 20.74 4.45
N THR A 116 25.50 20.96 3.16
CA THR A 116 26.32 20.44 2.05
C THR A 116 27.75 20.96 2.13
N GLU A 117 27.93 22.27 2.30
CA GLU A 117 29.25 22.90 2.46
C GLU A 117 29.99 22.32 3.66
N HIS A 118 29.31 22.21 4.81
CA HIS A 118 29.92 21.68 6.02
C HIS A 118 30.38 20.22 5.87
N LEU A 119 29.53 19.35 5.30
CA LEU A 119 29.85 17.93 5.07
C LEU A 119 30.99 17.77 4.04
N SER A 120 31.09 18.68 3.07
CA SER A 120 32.18 18.68 2.09
C SER A 120 33.53 19.03 2.73
N GLU A 121 33.53 19.97 3.68
CA GLU A 121 34.73 20.36 4.43
C GLU A 121 35.12 19.34 5.53
N HIS A 122 34.14 18.58 6.06
CA HIS A 122 34.33 17.68 7.21
C HIS A 122 33.78 16.26 6.94
N PRO A 123 34.32 15.52 5.95
CA PRO A 123 33.74 14.26 5.47
C PRO A 123 33.73 13.09 6.47
N THR A 124 34.47 13.20 7.58
CA THR A 124 34.65 12.12 8.57
C THR A 124 33.84 12.26 9.85
N LEU A 125 33.14 13.39 10.06
CA LEU A 125 32.36 13.70 11.27
C LEU A 125 30.89 13.92 10.93
N VAL A 126 30.24 12.87 10.43
CA VAL A 126 28.83 12.95 10.05
C VAL A 126 27.97 12.40 11.17
N ASP A 127 27.28 13.30 11.87
CA ASP A 127 26.24 12.93 12.82
C ASP A 127 25.04 12.32 12.09
N GLU A 128 24.56 11.17 12.58
CA GLU A 128 23.50 10.39 11.94
C GLU A 128 22.17 11.18 11.85
N ALA A 129 21.78 11.90 12.91
CA ALA A 129 20.53 12.65 12.91
C ALA A 129 20.59 13.83 11.91
N LEU A 130 21.73 14.51 11.81
CA LEU A 130 21.94 15.55 10.82
C LEU A 130 21.90 15.00 9.39
N GLN A 131 22.55 13.85 9.14
CA GLN A 131 22.60 13.22 7.84
C GLN A 131 21.22 12.75 7.37
N ASN A 132 20.45 12.10 8.24
CA ASN A 132 19.11 11.63 7.92
C ASN A 132 18.19 12.80 7.55
N PHE A 133 18.14 13.84 8.38
CA PHE A 133 17.36 15.04 8.08
C PHE A 133 17.82 15.74 6.79
N TYR A 134 19.13 15.76 6.53
CA TYR A 134 19.67 16.33 5.28
C TYR A 134 19.18 15.59 4.04
N PHE A 135 19.16 14.26 4.05
CA PHE A 135 18.62 13.47 2.93
C PHE A 135 17.12 13.67 2.75
N GLU A 136 16.35 13.72 3.85
CA GLU A 136 14.92 14.06 3.81
C GLU A 136 14.70 15.45 3.18
N ALA A 137 15.50 16.45 3.59
CA ALA A 137 15.42 17.82 3.09
C ALA A 137 15.79 17.95 1.60
N LEU A 138 16.80 17.21 1.14
CA LEU A 138 17.15 17.15 -0.29
C LEU A 138 16.03 16.52 -1.12
N HIS A 139 15.45 15.41 -0.64
CA HIS A 139 14.34 14.73 -1.31
C HIS A 139 13.10 15.61 -1.37
N PHE A 140 12.75 16.27 -0.25
CA PHE A 140 11.65 17.22 -0.19
C PHE A 140 11.86 18.41 -1.14
N THR A 141 13.06 18.98 -1.18
CA THR A 141 13.39 20.07 -2.10
C THR A 141 13.20 19.65 -3.55
N ARG A 142 13.72 18.47 -3.93
CA ARG A 142 13.57 17.95 -5.29
C ARG A 142 12.10 17.71 -5.66
N LEU A 143 11.30 17.12 -4.77
CA LEU A 143 9.88 16.89 -5.05
C LEU A 143 9.08 18.19 -5.10
N SER A 144 9.50 19.24 -4.36
CA SER A 144 8.86 20.55 -4.43
C SER A 144 8.99 21.22 -5.80
N GLU A 145 10.10 21.01 -6.50
CA GLU A 145 10.34 21.55 -7.86
C GLU A 145 9.39 20.96 -8.91
N SER A 146 8.90 19.74 -8.65
CA SER A 146 7.93 19.05 -9.50
C SER A 146 6.51 19.10 -8.95
N PHE A 147 6.24 19.90 -7.91
CA PHE A 147 4.92 19.97 -7.29
C PHE A 147 3.85 20.43 -8.29
N GLY A 148 2.69 19.78 -8.27
CA GLY A 148 1.60 20.06 -9.19
C GLY A 148 0.35 19.24 -8.87
N GLU A 149 -0.58 19.16 -9.84
CA GLU A 149 -1.88 18.50 -9.68
C GLU A 149 -1.79 17.00 -9.31
N HIS A 150 -0.64 16.37 -9.54
CA HIS A 150 -0.41 14.99 -9.17
C HIS A 150 -0.05 14.79 -7.68
N SER A 151 0.14 15.86 -6.91
CA SER A 151 0.57 15.83 -5.51
C SER A 151 -0.26 16.77 -4.61
N LEU A 152 -0.33 16.45 -3.33
CA LEU A 152 -0.84 17.32 -2.28
C LEU A 152 0.34 17.85 -1.46
N PHE A 153 0.23 19.08 -0.96
CA PHE A 153 1.08 19.54 0.11
C PHE A 153 0.23 19.63 1.37
N ASP A 154 0.49 18.75 2.34
CA ASP A 154 -0.26 18.65 3.58
C ASP A 154 0.62 18.86 4.81
N LEU A 155 0.01 19.42 5.85
CA LEU A 155 0.61 19.57 7.18
C LEU A 155 -0.27 18.83 8.19
N THR A 156 0.36 17.92 8.93
CA THR A 156 -0.26 17.20 10.05
C THR A 156 0.35 17.67 11.37
N ARG A 157 -0.48 18.08 12.33
CA ARG A 157 -0.05 18.50 13.67
C ARG A 157 -0.07 17.32 14.64
N HIS A 158 0.98 17.24 15.43
CA HIS A 158 1.15 16.31 16.54
C HIS A 158 1.40 17.13 17.81
N GLY A 159 0.36 17.81 18.28
CA GLY A 159 0.46 18.74 19.41
C GLY A 159 1.29 19.99 19.08
N LYS A 160 2.50 20.06 19.63
CA LYS A 160 3.44 21.19 19.42
C LYS A 160 4.38 20.99 18.23
N GLN A 161 4.35 19.81 17.62
CA GLN A 161 5.15 19.47 16.45
C GLN A 161 4.25 19.25 15.25
N SER A 162 4.85 19.17 14.07
CA SER A 162 4.13 18.87 12.84
C SER A 162 5.01 18.15 11.83
N THR A 163 4.37 17.46 10.91
CA THR A 163 4.98 16.83 9.75
C THR A 163 4.48 17.57 8.50
N LEU A 164 5.42 17.97 7.64
CA LEU A 164 5.12 18.53 6.32
C LEU A 164 5.27 17.43 5.29
N CYS A 165 4.30 17.27 4.39
CA CYS A 165 4.30 16.22 3.39
C CYS A 165 4.05 16.79 2.00
N ILE A 166 4.93 16.48 1.04
CA ILE A 166 4.58 16.50 -0.38
C ILE A 166 4.14 15.08 -0.72
N ARG A 167 2.83 14.86 -0.74
CA ARG A 167 2.22 13.55 -0.94
C ARG A 167 1.92 13.33 -2.40
N ASN A 168 2.60 12.39 -3.04
CA ASN A 168 2.22 12.00 -4.39
C ASN A 168 0.91 11.21 -4.36
N VAL A 169 -0.04 11.64 -5.18
CA VAL A 169 -1.35 11.03 -5.34
C VAL A 169 -1.43 10.27 -6.65
N VAL A 170 -0.79 10.80 -7.70
CA VAL A 170 -0.73 10.20 -9.04
C VAL A 170 0.75 10.12 -9.49
N PRO A 171 1.38 8.94 -9.51
CA PRO A 171 2.80 8.82 -9.85
C PRO A 171 3.10 8.92 -11.35
N ALA A 172 2.07 8.95 -12.20
CA ALA A 172 2.13 8.92 -13.65
C ALA A 172 3.20 9.83 -14.28
N SER A 173 3.28 11.09 -13.84
CA SER A 173 4.24 12.07 -14.39
C SER A 173 5.69 11.62 -14.24
N PHE A 174 6.02 10.97 -13.13
CA PHE A 174 7.36 10.50 -12.83
C PHE A 174 7.69 9.16 -13.51
N LEU A 175 6.67 8.30 -13.66
CA LEU A 175 6.84 6.98 -14.27
C LEU A 175 6.90 7.02 -15.80
N LYS A 176 6.19 7.98 -16.42
CA LYS A 176 6.11 8.12 -17.88
C LYS A 176 7.48 8.16 -18.55
N GLN A 177 8.40 8.97 -18.03
CA GLN A 177 9.75 9.07 -18.62
C GLN A 177 10.54 7.77 -18.47
N ARG A 178 10.35 7.04 -17.36
CA ARG A 178 11.03 5.77 -17.12
C ARG A 178 10.57 4.70 -18.08
N PHE A 179 9.27 4.65 -18.35
CA PHE A 179 8.73 3.75 -19.36
C PHE A 179 9.21 4.13 -20.77
N ALA A 180 9.29 5.42 -21.08
CA ALA A 180 9.77 5.91 -22.38
C ALA A 180 11.27 5.64 -22.61
N ASN A 181 12.07 5.65 -21.55
CA ASN A 181 13.51 5.37 -21.63
C ASN A 181 13.83 3.87 -21.81
N ALA A 182 12.89 2.98 -21.48
CA ALA A 182 13.05 1.55 -21.71
C ALA A 182 12.81 1.20 -23.20
N HIS A 183 13.48 0.16 -23.68
CA HIS A 183 13.20 -0.41 -24.99
C HIS A 183 11.80 -1.04 -25.06
N SER A 184 11.41 -1.71 -23.97
CA SER A 184 10.06 -2.25 -23.79
C SER A 184 9.76 -2.40 -22.30
N VAL A 185 8.48 -2.33 -21.94
CA VAL A 185 8.02 -2.56 -20.57
C VAL A 185 6.84 -3.51 -20.60
N THR A 186 6.92 -4.58 -19.80
CA THR A 186 5.82 -5.51 -19.59
C THR A 186 5.42 -5.46 -18.13
N LEU A 187 4.19 -5.05 -17.86
CA LEU A 187 3.56 -5.08 -16.55
C LEU A 187 2.67 -6.32 -16.48
N PHE A 188 2.82 -7.16 -15.47
CA PHE A 188 1.97 -8.34 -15.31
C PHE A 188 1.54 -8.53 -13.86
N SER A 189 0.28 -8.92 -13.69
CA SER A 189 -0.27 -9.44 -12.44
C SER A 189 -1.69 -9.97 -12.65
N ALA A 190 -2.13 -10.85 -11.75
CA ALA A 190 -3.48 -11.39 -11.70
C ALA A 190 -4.59 -10.36 -11.37
N THR A 191 -4.24 -9.19 -10.81
CA THR A 191 -5.23 -8.20 -10.34
C THR A 191 -5.07 -6.82 -10.96
N LEU A 192 -4.61 -6.73 -12.21
CA LEU A 192 -4.46 -5.47 -12.94
C LEU A 192 -5.79 -4.89 -13.47
N ARG A 193 -6.90 -5.00 -12.73
CA ARG A 193 -8.20 -4.45 -13.15
C ARG A 193 -8.73 -3.40 -12.18
N PRO A 194 -9.40 -2.35 -12.68
CA PRO A 194 -9.69 -2.05 -14.09
C PRO A 194 -8.50 -1.41 -14.85
N GLN A 195 -8.43 -1.62 -16.17
CA GLN A 195 -7.34 -1.11 -17.02
C GLN A 195 -7.17 0.41 -16.92
N GLN A 196 -8.28 1.16 -16.93
CA GLN A 196 -8.24 2.62 -16.87
C GLN A 196 -7.55 3.13 -15.60
N PHE A 197 -7.84 2.53 -14.44
CA PHE A 197 -7.22 2.89 -13.16
C PHE A 197 -5.69 2.79 -13.21
N TYR A 198 -5.14 1.70 -13.73
CA TYR A 198 -3.69 1.53 -13.86
C TYR A 198 -3.10 2.40 -14.98
N GLY A 199 -3.82 2.55 -16.10
CA GLY A 199 -3.41 3.44 -17.19
C GLY A 199 -3.22 4.88 -16.70
N ASP A 200 -4.21 5.40 -15.98
CA ASP A 200 -4.22 6.76 -15.44
C ASP A 200 -3.15 6.96 -14.36
N LEU A 201 -3.06 6.07 -13.38
CA LEU A 201 -2.14 6.25 -12.25
C LEU A 201 -0.68 5.96 -12.58
N LEU A 202 -0.42 5.04 -13.51
CA LEU A 202 0.95 4.75 -13.95
C LEU A 202 1.38 5.63 -15.14
N GLY A 203 0.45 6.33 -15.81
CA GLY A 203 0.76 7.15 -16.97
C GLY A 203 1.11 6.33 -18.21
N LEU A 204 0.42 5.21 -18.40
CA LEU A 204 0.65 4.32 -19.54
C LEU A 204 0.20 5.00 -20.84
N PRO A 205 0.93 4.83 -21.96
CA PRO A 205 0.48 5.31 -23.26
C PRO A 205 -0.91 4.78 -23.65
N HIS A 206 -1.71 5.58 -24.37
CA HIS A 206 -3.03 5.15 -24.84
C HIS A 206 -3.00 3.92 -25.78
N ASN A 207 -1.87 3.68 -26.43
CA ASN A 207 -1.64 2.52 -27.29
C ASN A 207 -1.00 1.33 -26.57
N THR A 208 -0.94 1.34 -25.23
CA THR A 208 -0.47 0.19 -24.45
C THR A 208 -1.34 -1.03 -24.77
N ALA A 209 -0.70 -2.09 -25.27
CA ALA A 209 -1.35 -3.36 -25.48
C ALA A 209 -1.81 -3.96 -24.15
N TRP A 210 -3.07 -4.36 -24.07
CA TRP A 210 -3.62 -5.03 -22.91
C TRP A 210 -3.96 -6.47 -23.28
N ILE A 211 -3.39 -7.41 -22.54
CA ILE A 211 -3.62 -8.84 -22.75
C ILE A 211 -4.21 -9.39 -21.47
N ASP A 212 -5.41 -9.92 -21.59
CA ASP A 212 -6.03 -10.71 -20.54
C ASP A 212 -5.74 -12.18 -20.82
N VAL A 213 -5.09 -12.85 -19.87
CA VAL A 213 -4.80 -14.29 -19.98
C VAL A 213 -5.84 -15.03 -19.16
N ASP A 214 -6.52 -15.98 -19.79
CA ASP A 214 -7.53 -16.79 -19.12
C ASP A 214 -6.95 -17.47 -17.87
N SER A 215 -7.77 -17.52 -16.82
CA SER A 215 -7.41 -18.21 -15.59
C SER A 215 -7.11 -19.69 -15.89
N PRO A 216 -5.99 -20.25 -15.40
CA PRO A 216 -5.73 -21.69 -15.50
C PRO A 216 -6.68 -22.51 -14.61
N PHE A 217 -7.54 -21.86 -13.80
CA PHE A 217 -8.48 -22.47 -12.88
C PHE A 217 -9.91 -22.44 -13.41
N SER A 218 -10.68 -23.49 -13.10
CA SER A 218 -12.10 -23.61 -13.40
C SER A 218 -12.96 -23.16 -12.22
N HIS A 219 -14.14 -22.60 -12.53
CA HIS A 219 -15.16 -22.26 -11.53
C HIS A 219 -15.63 -23.46 -10.69
N GLU A 220 -15.42 -24.69 -11.16
CA GLU A 220 -15.75 -25.92 -10.40
C GLU A 220 -14.76 -26.19 -9.26
N GLN A 221 -13.59 -25.54 -9.27
CA GLN A 221 -12.58 -25.66 -8.21
C GLN A 221 -12.85 -24.71 -7.04
N LEU A 222 -13.41 -23.54 -7.33
CA LEU A 222 -13.68 -22.51 -6.32
C LEU A 222 -15.17 -22.24 -6.20
N THR A 223 -15.75 -22.66 -5.07
CA THR A 223 -17.11 -22.21 -4.74
C THR A 223 -17.02 -20.82 -4.11
N VAL A 224 -17.58 -19.80 -4.77
CA VAL A 224 -17.64 -18.44 -4.23
C VAL A 224 -19.06 -18.12 -3.81
N GLN A 225 -19.29 -17.87 -2.53
CA GLN A 225 -20.60 -17.58 -1.95
C GLN A 225 -20.67 -16.14 -1.47
N VAL A 226 -21.76 -15.43 -1.78
CA VAL A 226 -21.98 -14.07 -1.30
C VAL A 226 -23.02 -14.05 -0.18
N ALA A 227 -22.60 -13.77 1.06
CA ALA A 227 -23.52 -13.56 2.17
C ALA A 227 -24.08 -12.12 2.15
N ALA A 228 -24.91 -11.82 1.15
CA ALA A 228 -25.42 -10.48 0.87
C ALA A 228 -26.36 -9.90 1.95
N HIS A 229 -26.77 -10.71 2.93
CA HIS A 229 -27.59 -10.31 4.07
C HIS A 229 -26.75 -9.70 5.23
N ILE A 230 -25.42 -9.74 5.13
CA ILE A 230 -24.50 -9.22 6.15
C ILE A 230 -24.00 -7.85 5.70
N SER A 231 -23.96 -6.86 6.58
CA SER A 231 -23.27 -5.58 6.32
C SER A 231 -22.16 -5.38 7.34
N THR A 232 -20.91 -5.19 6.89
CA THR A 232 -19.76 -5.00 7.79
C THR A 232 -19.32 -3.54 7.95
N ARG A 233 -20.13 -2.60 7.45
CA ARG A 233 -19.97 -1.16 7.72
C ARG A 233 -19.91 -0.90 9.23
N TYR A 234 -19.14 0.12 9.61
CA TYR A 234 -18.90 0.46 11.02
C TYR A 234 -20.17 0.51 11.87
N GLN A 235 -21.22 1.17 11.36
CA GLN A 235 -22.51 1.33 12.05
C GLN A 235 -23.26 0.00 12.29
N HIS A 236 -23.03 -1.01 11.44
CA HIS A 236 -23.70 -2.31 11.51
C HIS A 236 -22.80 -3.41 12.10
N ARG A 237 -21.56 -3.08 12.45
CA ARG A 237 -20.54 -4.06 12.83
C ARG A 237 -20.99 -4.96 13.98
N GLN A 238 -21.55 -4.39 15.04
CA GLN A 238 -22.04 -5.17 16.18
C GLN A 238 -23.12 -6.18 15.78
N ALA A 239 -24.07 -5.76 14.94
CA ALA A 239 -25.15 -6.61 14.44
C ALA A 239 -24.65 -7.70 13.47
N SER A 240 -23.51 -7.47 12.80
CA SER A 240 -22.91 -8.42 11.85
C SER A 240 -22.18 -9.60 12.52
N LEU A 241 -21.81 -9.49 13.80
CA LEU A 241 -20.98 -10.49 14.49
C LEU A 241 -21.58 -11.90 14.46
N ALA A 242 -22.84 -12.04 14.89
CA ALA A 242 -23.50 -13.33 14.93
C ALA A 242 -23.72 -13.93 13.53
N PRO A 243 -24.28 -13.19 12.53
CA PRO A 243 -24.38 -13.69 11.17
C PRO A 243 -23.05 -14.15 10.55
N VAL A 244 -21.96 -13.41 10.78
CA VAL A 244 -20.62 -13.78 10.30
C VAL A 244 -20.17 -15.11 10.92
N VAL A 245 -20.26 -15.24 12.25
CA VAL A 245 -19.88 -16.48 12.94
C VAL A 245 -20.77 -17.65 12.51
N ASP A 246 -22.05 -17.44 12.26
CA ASP A 246 -22.97 -18.47 11.78
C ASP A 246 -22.59 -18.99 10.39
N VAL A 247 -22.23 -18.12 9.46
CA VAL A 247 -21.73 -18.51 8.14
C VAL A 247 -20.44 -19.33 8.27
N MET A 248 -19.50 -18.83 9.08
CA MET A 248 -18.23 -19.52 9.33
C MET A 248 -18.44 -20.91 9.95
N ALA A 249 -19.32 -21.02 10.94
CA ALA A 249 -19.57 -22.26 11.66
C ALA A 249 -20.24 -23.30 10.76
N ARG A 250 -21.26 -22.91 10.00
CA ARG A 250 -21.94 -23.80 9.04
C ARG A 250 -20.97 -24.35 8.00
N GLN A 251 -20.13 -23.49 7.43
CA GLN A 251 -19.14 -23.92 6.45
C GLN A 251 -18.11 -24.88 7.07
N TYR A 252 -17.64 -24.58 8.28
CA TYR A 252 -16.68 -25.44 8.97
C TYR A 252 -17.29 -26.81 9.33
N GLU A 253 -18.54 -26.85 9.79
CA GLU A 253 -19.26 -28.09 10.11
C GLU A 253 -19.49 -28.96 8.85
N GLN A 254 -19.76 -28.33 7.70
CA GLN A 254 -19.92 -29.04 6.42
C GLN A 254 -18.61 -29.63 5.92
N GLN A 255 -17.49 -28.92 6.10
CA GLN A 255 -16.18 -29.36 5.65
C GLN A 255 -15.09 -28.89 6.62
N PRO A 256 -14.75 -29.70 7.64
CA PRO A 256 -13.66 -29.37 8.56
C PRO A 256 -12.30 -29.32 7.84
N GLY A 257 -11.46 -28.37 8.23
CA GLY A 257 -10.14 -28.19 7.64
C GLY A 257 -9.52 -26.86 8.06
N ASN A 258 -8.54 -26.39 7.28
CA ASN A 258 -7.91 -25.09 7.51
C ASN A 258 -8.65 -23.96 6.81
N TYR A 259 -9.05 -22.97 7.59
CA TYR A 259 -9.70 -21.76 7.10
C TYR A 259 -8.96 -20.50 7.55
N LEU A 260 -9.05 -19.45 6.74
CA LEU A 260 -8.54 -18.12 7.08
C LEU A 260 -9.63 -17.07 6.90
N ALA A 261 -9.96 -16.35 7.97
CA ALA A 261 -10.94 -15.29 7.99
C ALA A 261 -10.27 -13.91 8.03
N PHE A 262 -10.70 -13.02 7.14
CA PHE A 262 -10.15 -11.68 6.95
C PHE A 262 -11.14 -10.58 7.35
N PHE A 263 -10.69 -9.62 8.16
CA PHE A 263 -11.53 -8.55 8.75
C PHE A 263 -10.99 -7.15 8.45
N SER A 264 -11.83 -6.12 8.60
CA SER A 264 -11.44 -4.72 8.33
C SER A 264 -10.49 -4.10 9.36
N SER A 265 -10.44 -4.63 10.58
CA SER A 265 -9.64 -4.09 11.67
C SER A 265 -9.39 -5.15 12.75
N PHE A 266 -8.37 -4.92 13.58
CA PHE A 266 -8.07 -5.79 14.73
C PHE A 266 -9.22 -5.83 15.75
N ASP A 267 -9.92 -4.70 15.98
CA ASP A 267 -11.06 -4.69 16.90
C ASP A 267 -12.17 -5.63 16.43
N TYR A 268 -12.53 -5.57 15.13
CA TYR A 268 -13.57 -6.43 14.58
C TYR A 268 -13.14 -7.90 14.58
N LEU A 269 -11.87 -8.16 14.26
CA LEU A 269 -11.26 -9.48 14.36
C LEU A 269 -11.39 -10.03 15.78
N ASP A 270 -11.05 -9.25 16.79
CA ASP A 270 -11.09 -9.67 18.20
C ASP A 270 -12.52 -9.97 18.68
N GLU A 271 -13.50 -9.15 18.27
CA GLU A 271 -14.92 -9.38 18.57
C GLU A 271 -15.45 -10.68 17.94
N VAL A 272 -15.17 -10.90 16.65
CA VAL A 272 -15.60 -12.11 15.94
C VAL A 272 -14.92 -13.33 16.53
N ALA A 273 -13.61 -13.28 16.79
CA ALA A 273 -12.88 -14.40 17.35
C ALA A 273 -13.32 -14.75 18.77
N LYS A 274 -13.70 -13.76 19.58
CA LYS A 274 -14.28 -13.99 20.91
C LYS A 274 -15.60 -14.73 20.81
N LEU A 275 -16.48 -14.31 19.89
CA LEU A 275 -17.76 -14.97 19.67
C LEU A 275 -17.57 -16.38 19.08
N TRP A 276 -16.63 -16.55 18.15
CA TRP A 276 -16.24 -17.84 17.60
C TRP A 276 -15.76 -18.80 18.69
N ALA A 277 -14.84 -18.37 19.57
CA ALA A 277 -14.33 -19.22 20.65
C ALA A 277 -15.42 -19.66 21.63
N ALA A 278 -16.45 -18.82 21.85
CA ALA A 278 -17.61 -19.20 22.65
C ALA A 278 -18.53 -20.19 21.93
N ARG A 279 -18.66 -20.10 20.60
CA ARG A 279 -19.55 -20.93 19.79
C ARG A 279 -18.93 -22.27 19.41
N MET A 280 -17.63 -22.28 19.10
CA MET A 280 -16.85 -23.41 18.57
C MET A 280 -15.59 -23.65 19.43
N PRO A 281 -15.71 -23.88 20.75
CA PRO A 281 -14.55 -23.99 21.66
C PRO A 281 -13.60 -25.15 21.35
N GLN A 282 -14.08 -26.15 20.61
CA GLN A 282 -13.32 -27.33 20.20
C GLN A 282 -12.39 -27.09 19.01
N ILE A 283 -12.55 -25.97 18.29
CA ILE A 283 -11.77 -25.68 17.09
C ILE A 283 -10.53 -24.85 17.45
N THR A 284 -9.36 -25.33 17.04
CA THR A 284 -8.10 -24.60 17.21
C THR A 284 -8.16 -23.29 16.46
N THR A 285 -7.82 -22.19 17.14
CA THR A 285 -7.81 -20.85 16.54
C THR A 285 -6.49 -20.13 16.76
N TRP A 286 -6.12 -19.29 15.80
CA TRP A 286 -4.96 -18.42 15.88
C TRP A 286 -5.26 -17.07 15.27
N LYS A 287 -4.70 -16.01 15.84
CA LYS A 287 -4.99 -14.62 15.46
C LYS A 287 -3.72 -13.85 15.10
N GLN A 288 -3.82 -13.01 14.08
CA GLN A 288 -2.81 -12.01 13.79
C GLN A 288 -2.76 -11.00 14.93
N SER A 289 -1.57 -10.74 15.47
CA SER A 289 -1.34 -9.69 16.46
C SER A 289 -1.18 -8.32 15.77
N ARG A 290 -1.48 -7.24 16.49
CA ARG A 290 -1.31 -5.85 16.00
C ARG A 290 0.12 -5.53 15.57
N ARG A 291 1.09 -6.14 16.26
CA ARG A 291 2.51 -6.07 15.97
C ARG A 291 2.99 -7.50 15.82
N MET A 292 3.19 -7.90 14.59
CA MET A 292 3.66 -9.24 14.23
C MET A 292 4.97 -9.05 13.48
N SER A 293 6.06 -9.63 13.99
CA SER A 293 7.31 -9.67 13.23
C SER A 293 7.18 -10.63 12.05
N GLU A 294 8.10 -10.56 11.09
CA GLU A 294 8.15 -11.53 9.98
C GLU A 294 8.26 -12.98 10.51
N GLY A 295 9.02 -13.18 11.59
CA GLY A 295 9.15 -14.48 12.27
C GLY A 295 7.83 -14.95 12.88
N ASP A 296 7.09 -14.06 13.57
CA ASP A 296 5.77 -14.40 14.13
C ASP A 296 4.75 -14.70 13.04
N GLN A 297 4.83 -13.99 11.90
CA GLN A 297 4.01 -14.26 10.74
C GLN A 297 4.33 -15.63 10.14
N ALA A 298 5.60 -15.97 9.97
CA ALA A 298 6.00 -17.29 9.50
C ALA A 298 5.47 -18.39 10.44
N GLN A 299 5.53 -18.19 11.76
CA GLN A 299 4.95 -19.11 12.74
C GLN A 299 3.43 -19.20 12.66
N PHE A 300 2.72 -18.08 12.38
CA PHE A 300 1.29 -18.11 12.11
C PHE A 300 0.96 -18.99 10.91
N LEU A 301 1.71 -18.86 9.82
CA LEU A 301 1.47 -19.59 8.58
C LEU A 301 1.90 -21.06 8.67
N ALA A 302 2.90 -21.36 9.50
CA ALA A 302 3.34 -22.73 9.75
C ALA A 302 2.24 -23.60 10.41
N ARG A 303 1.19 -22.99 11.01
CA ARG A 303 0.05 -23.72 11.58
C ARG A 303 -0.88 -24.33 10.52
N PHE A 304 -0.82 -23.83 9.28
CA PHE A 304 -1.57 -24.35 8.15
C PHE A 304 -0.80 -25.51 7.52
N THR A 305 -1.01 -26.72 8.05
CA THR A 305 -0.46 -27.99 7.53
C THR A 305 -1.50 -28.73 6.69
N GLU A 306 -1.10 -29.65 5.81
CA GLU A 306 -2.06 -30.36 4.94
C GLU A 306 -3.12 -31.15 5.72
N GLU A 307 -2.74 -31.77 6.85
CA GLU A 307 -3.66 -32.49 7.74
C GLU A 307 -4.28 -31.59 8.83
N GLY A 308 -3.97 -30.29 8.79
CA GLY A 308 -4.38 -29.33 9.80
C GLY A 308 -5.88 -29.05 9.78
N GLN A 309 -6.42 -28.73 10.96
CA GLN A 309 -7.79 -28.27 11.12
C GLN A 309 -7.82 -27.10 12.08
N GLY A 310 -8.37 -25.96 11.62
CA GLY A 310 -8.50 -24.79 12.47
C GLY A 310 -8.86 -23.52 11.71
N MET A 311 -9.00 -22.44 12.48
CA MET A 311 -9.44 -21.14 12.01
C MET A 311 -8.39 -20.07 12.32
N GLY A 312 -7.75 -19.57 11.27
CA GLY A 312 -6.92 -18.38 11.35
C GLY A 312 -7.76 -17.11 11.21
N PHE A 313 -7.43 -16.08 11.98
CA PHE A 313 -8.05 -14.75 11.87
C PHE A 313 -6.97 -13.71 11.57
N ALA A 314 -7.17 -12.92 10.51
CA ALA A 314 -6.25 -11.87 10.08
C ALA A 314 -7.01 -10.59 9.65
N VAL A 315 -6.32 -9.46 9.63
CA VAL A 315 -6.85 -8.22 9.05
C VAL A 315 -6.58 -8.25 7.54
N LEU A 316 -7.55 -7.83 6.73
CA LEU A 316 -7.38 -7.73 5.29
C LEU A 316 -6.46 -6.56 4.95
N GLY A 317 -5.28 -6.88 4.41
CA GLY A 317 -4.23 -5.93 4.06
C GLY A 317 -2.96 -6.14 4.90
N GLY A 318 -1.84 -5.59 4.42
CA GLY A 318 -0.52 -5.85 4.99
C GLY A 318 0.06 -7.19 4.54
N SER A 319 1.03 -7.71 5.29
CA SER A 319 1.83 -8.87 4.89
C SER A 319 1.04 -10.19 4.76
N PHE A 320 -0.20 -10.27 5.25
CA PHE A 320 -1.04 -11.46 5.10
C PHE A 320 -1.92 -11.45 3.85
N ALA A 321 -2.06 -10.31 3.17
CA ALA A 321 -2.74 -10.25 1.88
C ALA A 321 -1.76 -10.56 0.73
N GLU A 322 -0.46 -10.36 0.92
CA GLU A 322 0.60 -10.47 -0.09
C GLU A 322 1.59 -11.61 0.24
N GLY A 323 2.05 -12.38 -0.75
CA GLY A 323 3.22 -13.27 -0.61
C GLY A 323 3.07 -14.58 0.19
N ILE A 324 1.87 -14.97 0.64
CA ILE A 324 1.67 -16.21 1.42
C ILE A 324 1.44 -17.43 0.53
N ASP A 325 2.25 -18.47 0.66
CA ASP A 325 2.08 -19.73 -0.07
C ASP A 325 1.46 -20.85 0.79
N LEU A 326 0.13 -21.01 0.67
CA LEU A 326 -0.67 -22.06 1.32
C LEU A 326 -1.36 -22.92 0.25
N ALA A 327 -0.57 -23.64 -0.56
CA ALA A 327 -1.09 -24.53 -1.60
C ALA A 327 -1.74 -25.81 -1.04
N GLY A 328 -2.60 -26.45 -1.84
CA GLY A 328 -3.21 -27.73 -1.51
C GLY A 328 -4.18 -27.66 -0.33
N GLN A 329 -4.18 -28.68 0.53
CA GLN A 329 -5.09 -28.77 1.68
C GLN A 329 -4.68 -27.86 2.85
N ARG A 330 -3.57 -27.14 2.73
CA ARG A 330 -3.12 -26.18 3.74
C ARG A 330 -4.11 -25.03 3.93
N LEU A 331 -4.92 -24.70 2.93
CA LEU A 331 -6.02 -23.73 3.04
C LEU A 331 -7.20 -24.13 2.15
N ILE A 332 -8.25 -24.69 2.76
CA ILE A 332 -9.42 -25.19 2.00
C ILE A 332 -10.52 -24.14 1.84
N GLY A 333 -10.42 -23.02 2.56
CA GLY A 333 -11.34 -21.91 2.35
C GLY A 333 -10.96 -20.62 3.05
N ALA A 334 -11.57 -19.54 2.57
CA ALA A 334 -11.40 -18.20 3.14
C ALA A 334 -12.74 -17.51 3.38
N PHE A 335 -12.80 -16.73 4.46
CA PHE A 335 -13.93 -15.86 4.77
C PHE A 335 -13.47 -14.42 4.68
N ILE A 336 -14.15 -13.58 3.89
CA ILE A 336 -13.77 -12.18 3.70
C ILE A 336 -14.92 -11.29 4.18
N ALA A 337 -14.78 -10.74 5.38
CA ALA A 337 -15.80 -9.94 6.07
C ALA A 337 -15.65 -8.43 5.83
N THR A 338 -15.15 -8.02 4.66
CA THR A 338 -14.87 -6.61 4.33
C THR A 338 -14.59 -6.44 2.85
N LEU A 339 -14.80 -5.23 2.31
CA LEU A 339 -14.36 -4.85 0.97
C LEU A 339 -12.89 -4.42 0.91
N GLY A 340 -12.14 -4.51 2.01
CA GLY A 340 -10.73 -4.11 2.07
C GLY A 340 -10.49 -2.61 1.87
N LEU A 341 -11.54 -1.80 1.96
CA LEU A 341 -11.47 -0.36 1.70
C LEU A 341 -10.42 0.28 2.63
N PRO A 342 -9.56 1.16 2.11
CA PRO A 342 -8.73 2.03 2.92
C PRO A 342 -9.52 2.75 4.00
N GLN A 343 -8.85 3.10 5.10
CA GLN A 343 -9.49 3.81 6.21
C GLN A 343 -9.98 5.18 5.76
N VAL A 344 -11.17 5.58 6.19
CA VAL A 344 -11.64 6.95 5.99
C VAL A 344 -10.92 7.83 7.01
N ASN A 345 -10.10 8.75 6.50
CA ASN A 345 -9.37 9.72 7.31
C ASN A 345 -9.18 11.01 6.49
N PRO A 346 -8.76 12.13 7.12
CA PRO A 346 -8.63 13.41 6.43
C PRO A 346 -7.68 13.36 5.21
N VAL A 347 -6.61 12.56 5.26
CA VAL A 347 -5.67 12.36 4.15
C VAL A 347 -6.37 11.70 2.96
N ASN A 348 -7.00 10.55 3.18
CA ASN A 348 -7.68 9.80 2.13
C ASN A 348 -8.88 10.57 1.56
N GLU A 349 -9.56 11.40 2.35
CA GLU A 349 -10.59 12.28 1.81
C GLU A 349 -10.02 13.34 0.86
N GLN A 350 -8.85 13.91 1.14
CA GLN A 350 -8.18 14.82 0.19
C GLN A 350 -7.67 14.10 -1.06
N ILE A 351 -7.16 12.87 -0.92
CA ILE A 351 -6.83 12.00 -2.07
C ILE A 351 -8.10 11.73 -2.90
N ARG A 352 -9.23 11.40 -2.26
CA ARG A 352 -10.53 11.18 -2.92
C ARG A 352 -10.97 12.42 -3.70
N LEU A 353 -10.88 13.61 -3.10
CA LEU A 353 -11.21 14.85 -3.79
C LEU A 353 -10.30 15.07 -5.01
N ARG A 354 -8.97 14.93 -4.83
CA ARG A 354 -8.02 15.08 -5.95
C ARG A 354 -8.26 14.08 -7.07
N MET A 355 -8.61 12.84 -6.74
CA MET A 355 -8.94 11.81 -7.73
C MET A 355 -10.26 12.13 -8.46
N ALA A 356 -11.24 12.70 -7.77
CA ALA A 356 -12.47 13.16 -8.41
C ALA A 356 -12.19 14.31 -9.39
N ASP A 357 -11.33 15.26 -9.02
CA ASP A 357 -10.97 16.38 -9.88
C ASP A 357 -10.22 15.91 -11.15
N LEU A 358 -9.32 14.94 -11.00
CA LEU A 358 -8.50 14.43 -12.12
C LEU A 358 -9.22 13.43 -13.02
N PHE A 359 -10.04 12.54 -12.44
CA PHE A 359 -10.57 11.36 -13.14
C PHE A 359 -12.10 11.19 -13.02
N GLY A 360 -12.80 12.08 -12.31
CA GLY A 360 -14.26 12.08 -12.18
C GLY A 360 -14.82 11.11 -11.13
N ASP A 361 -14.13 10.02 -10.79
CA ASP A 361 -14.57 9.06 -9.77
C ASP A 361 -13.56 8.90 -8.62
N GLY A 362 -13.61 9.85 -7.70
CA GLY A 362 -12.73 9.84 -6.54
C GLY A 362 -12.95 8.65 -5.60
N TYR A 363 -14.18 8.16 -5.46
CA TYR A 363 -14.47 7.04 -4.56
C TYR A 363 -13.88 5.74 -5.11
N ALA A 364 -14.02 5.48 -6.40
CA ALA A 364 -13.51 4.26 -7.00
C ALA A 364 -11.97 4.20 -6.95
N TYR A 365 -11.31 5.29 -7.31
CA TYR A 365 -9.84 5.37 -7.36
C TYR A 365 -9.19 5.33 -5.97
N THR A 366 -9.80 5.97 -4.98
CA THR A 366 -9.22 6.03 -3.63
C THR A 366 -9.60 4.83 -2.78
N TYR A 367 -10.82 4.31 -2.91
CA TYR A 367 -11.34 3.29 -1.98
C TYR A 367 -11.67 1.96 -2.64
N LEU A 368 -12.51 1.95 -3.68
CA LEU A 368 -13.09 0.72 -4.19
C LEU A 368 -12.07 -0.20 -4.89
N TYR A 369 -11.33 0.32 -5.86
CA TYR A 369 -10.39 -0.50 -6.64
C TYR A 369 -9.26 -1.05 -5.77
N PRO A 370 -8.58 -0.25 -4.93
CA PRO A 370 -7.55 -0.78 -4.01
C PRO A 370 -8.13 -1.78 -3.00
N GLY A 371 -9.38 -1.58 -2.56
CA GLY A 371 -10.03 -2.50 -1.64
C GLY A 371 -10.33 -3.85 -2.25
N LEU A 372 -10.95 -3.88 -3.43
CA LEU A 372 -11.28 -5.12 -4.12
C LEU A 372 -10.05 -5.87 -4.60
N GLN A 373 -8.98 -5.17 -4.98
CA GLN A 373 -7.70 -5.80 -5.28
C GLN A 373 -7.23 -6.68 -4.11
N LYS A 374 -7.30 -6.20 -2.86
CA LYS A 374 -6.95 -6.98 -1.65
C LYS A 374 -7.89 -8.16 -1.44
N VAL A 375 -9.18 -8.00 -1.72
CA VAL A 375 -10.16 -9.11 -1.64
C VAL A 375 -9.78 -10.22 -2.61
N VAL A 376 -9.47 -9.87 -3.87
CA VAL A 376 -9.10 -10.85 -4.90
C VAL A 376 -7.78 -11.54 -4.56
N GLN A 377 -6.77 -10.80 -4.09
CA GLN A 377 -5.51 -11.37 -3.61
C GLN A 377 -5.71 -12.36 -2.46
N ALA A 378 -6.54 -12.01 -1.48
CA ALA A 378 -6.84 -12.86 -0.33
C ALA A 378 -7.61 -14.13 -0.73
N ALA A 379 -8.61 -14.00 -1.60
CA ALA A 379 -9.37 -15.13 -2.13
C ALA A 379 -8.51 -16.05 -3.01
N GLY A 380 -7.61 -15.47 -3.80
CA GLY A 380 -6.64 -16.20 -4.63
C GLY A 380 -5.61 -17.01 -3.82
N ARG A 381 -5.62 -16.92 -2.48
CA ARG A 381 -4.81 -17.81 -1.63
C ARG A 381 -5.40 -19.21 -1.49
N VAL A 382 -6.70 -19.38 -1.74
CA VAL A 382 -7.39 -20.68 -1.59
C VAL A 382 -7.05 -21.64 -2.74
N ILE A 383 -6.70 -21.12 -3.93
CA ILE A 383 -6.34 -21.93 -5.10
C ILE A 383 -5.04 -21.43 -5.68
N ARG A 384 -4.03 -22.31 -5.69
CA ARG A 384 -2.71 -22.06 -6.26
C ARG A 384 -2.36 -23.03 -7.39
N THR A 385 -2.85 -24.26 -7.32
CA THR A 385 -2.61 -25.31 -8.32
C THR A 385 -3.90 -25.68 -9.06
N GLN A 386 -3.76 -26.27 -10.24
CA GLN A 386 -4.89 -26.74 -11.05
C GLN A 386 -5.68 -27.88 -10.39
N THR A 387 -5.18 -28.44 -9.28
CA THR A 387 -5.85 -29.49 -8.51
C THR A 387 -6.47 -28.99 -7.22
N ASP A 388 -6.14 -27.77 -6.80
CA ASP A 388 -6.69 -27.20 -5.57
C ASP A 388 -8.20 -27.01 -5.71
N ARG A 389 -8.91 -27.21 -4.60
CA ARG A 389 -10.34 -26.97 -4.47
C ARG A 389 -10.59 -26.27 -3.15
N GLY A 390 -11.53 -25.33 -3.16
CA GLY A 390 -11.90 -24.66 -1.92
C GLY A 390 -13.11 -23.76 -2.04
N VAL A 391 -13.36 -23.04 -0.96
CA VAL A 391 -14.52 -22.17 -0.81
C VAL A 391 -14.12 -20.77 -0.37
N VAL A 392 -14.72 -19.75 -0.96
CA VAL A 392 -14.58 -18.36 -0.55
C VAL A 392 -15.95 -17.81 -0.20
N HIS A 393 -16.09 -17.29 1.02
CA HIS A 393 -17.28 -16.58 1.47
C HIS A 393 -17.02 -15.08 1.50
N LEU A 394 -17.73 -14.33 0.66
CA LEU A 394 -17.73 -12.87 0.63
C LEU A 394 -18.87 -12.37 1.51
N MET A 395 -18.54 -11.87 2.71
CA MET A 395 -19.52 -11.59 3.78
C MET A 395 -19.79 -10.09 3.93
N ASP A 396 -20.32 -9.48 2.88
CA ASP A 396 -20.82 -8.09 2.89
C ASP A 396 -21.83 -7.88 1.75
N ASP A 397 -22.91 -7.14 2.00
CA ASP A 397 -23.99 -6.81 1.07
C ASP A 397 -23.49 -6.11 -0.20
N ARG A 398 -22.40 -5.35 -0.09
CA ARG A 398 -21.83 -4.62 -1.22
C ARG A 398 -21.28 -5.55 -2.30
N PHE A 399 -20.89 -6.78 -1.98
CA PHE A 399 -20.50 -7.77 -2.99
C PHE A 399 -21.65 -8.18 -3.92
N GLY A 400 -22.91 -7.93 -3.52
CA GLY A 400 -24.08 -8.14 -4.38
C GLY A 400 -24.28 -7.04 -5.44
N ARG A 401 -23.62 -5.88 -5.31
CA ARG A 401 -23.83 -4.73 -6.20
C ARG A 401 -23.22 -4.98 -7.59
N PRO A 402 -23.89 -4.63 -8.70
CA PRO A 402 -23.38 -4.86 -10.05
C PRO A 402 -21.99 -4.27 -10.29
N GLU A 403 -21.75 -3.04 -9.81
CA GLU A 403 -20.46 -2.34 -9.89
C GLU A 403 -19.31 -3.10 -9.21
N VAL A 404 -19.58 -3.77 -8.08
CA VAL A 404 -18.58 -4.56 -7.34
C VAL A 404 -18.37 -5.91 -8.02
N ARG A 405 -19.45 -6.56 -8.45
CA ARG A 405 -19.39 -7.86 -9.15
C ARG A 405 -18.59 -7.77 -10.45
N GLY A 406 -18.72 -6.66 -11.18
CA GLY A 406 -17.97 -6.42 -12.43
C GLY A 406 -16.45 -6.29 -12.23
N LEU A 407 -15.98 -6.08 -11.00
CA LEU A 407 -14.57 -5.93 -10.65
C LEU A 407 -13.95 -7.22 -10.08
N LEU A 408 -14.78 -8.23 -9.77
CA LEU A 408 -14.31 -9.55 -9.34
C LEU A 408 -13.82 -10.38 -10.54
N PRO A 409 -12.96 -11.41 -10.33
CA PRO A 409 -12.48 -12.25 -11.42
C PRO A 409 -13.63 -12.88 -12.21
N ALA A 410 -13.60 -12.73 -13.53
CA ALA A 410 -14.70 -13.17 -14.40
C ALA A 410 -14.96 -14.69 -14.36
N TRP A 411 -13.94 -15.48 -14.02
CA TRP A 411 -14.06 -16.93 -13.88
C TRP A 411 -14.75 -17.36 -12.57
N TRP A 412 -14.95 -16.45 -11.61
CA TRP A 412 -15.70 -16.76 -10.39
C TRP A 412 -17.19 -16.85 -10.68
N ARG A 413 -17.80 -17.98 -10.31
CA ARG A 413 -19.26 -18.13 -10.29
C ARG A 413 -19.79 -17.80 -8.91
N LEU A 414 -20.34 -16.59 -8.76
CA LEU A 414 -20.92 -16.12 -7.51
C LEU A 414 -22.25 -16.83 -7.25
N GLY A 415 -22.31 -17.59 -6.15
CA GLY A 415 -23.49 -18.27 -5.62
C GLY A 415 -24.27 -17.47 -4.60
#